data_AF-A0A2E7D613-F1
#
_entry.id   AF-A0A2E7D613-F1
#
_cell.length_a   1.000
_cell.length_b   1.000
_cell.length_c   1.000
_cell.angle_alpha   90.00
_cell.angle_beta   90.00
_cell.angle_gamma   90.00
#
_symmetry.space_group_name_H-M   'P 1'
#
loop_
_entity.id
_entity.type
_entity.pdbx_description
1 polymer ?
#
loop_
_entity_poly.entity_id
_entity_poly.type
_entity_poly.pdbx_seq_one_letter_code
_entity_poly.pdbx_strand_id
1 'polypeptide(L)'
;MLPVNLREQSPKGFAAIARTTFLIGNQSSVRRKTAIDHQSTYSRGINMNAREAVNLAMDSGQMIGLGYLDDMTDEELMHRPHPDCNHIKWQLGHLISSEHHIINGVLPGTMPELPEGFGERYTPETAKSDDASAFDSKEELLKLYNEQRAAAVAKLESLTDEDLSQEGPEEMKAYAPTVGAAFDLLGGHWLMHAGQWAVIRRQLGRPPLF
;
A
#
# COMPACT_ATOMS: atom_id res chain seq x y z
N MET A 1 1.71 -55.67 18.15
CA MET A 1 3.17 -55.71 17.95
C MET A 1 3.73 -54.32 18.20
N LEU A 2 4.84 -54.29 18.92
CA LEU A 2 5.44 -53.13 19.58
C LEU A 2 5.98 -52.04 18.62
N PRO A 3 6.15 -50.80 19.14
CA PRO A 3 6.75 -49.63 18.48
C PRO A 3 8.30 -49.64 18.63
N VAL A 4 8.96 -48.47 18.60
CA VAL A 4 10.40 -48.16 18.92
C VAL A 4 11.22 -47.80 17.64
N ASN A 5 12.01 -46.72 17.51
CA ASN A 5 12.76 -45.95 18.52
C ASN A 5 13.09 -44.49 18.13
N LEU A 6 13.10 -43.64 19.16
CA LEU A 6 13.91 -42.44 19.30
C LEU A 6 15.39 -42.82 19.53
N ARG A 7 16.33 -42.02 19.03
CA ARG A 7 17.69 -41.84 19.58
C ARG A 7 18.08 -40.39 19.27
N GLU A 8 17.99 -39.45 20.21
CA GLU A 8 18.96 -39.18 21.29
C GLU A 8 20.42 -39.37 20.88
N GLN A 9 21.13 -38.25 20.73
CA GLN A 9 22.56 -38.16 21.02
C GLN A 9 22.88 -36.83 21.72
N SER A 10 23.24 -36.94 22.99
CA SER A 10 24.25 -36.16 23.70
C SER A 10 25.01 -37.18 24.60
N PRO A 11 26.04 -36.85 25.41
CA PRO A 11 26.80 -35.61 25.63
C PRO A 11 28.34 -35.87 25.81
N LYS A 12 29.04 -34.89 26.42
CA LYS A 12 30.36 -34.91 27.14
C LYS A 12 31.50 -34.23 26.34
N GLY A 13 32.30 -33.29 26.85
CA GLY A 13 32.54 -32.77 28.21
C GLY A 13 34.05 -32.50 28.38
N PHE A 14 34.48 -31.49 29.15
CA PHE A 14 35.77 -31.34 29.90
C PHE A 14 35.75 -29.93 30.57
N ALA A 15 35.45 -29.80 31.88
CA ALA A 15 36.36 -29.72 33.05
C ALA A 15 37.45 -28.63 32.93
N ALA A 16 37.30 -27.46 33.57
CA ALA A 16 37.67 -27.07 34.95
C ALA A 16 39.19 -26.90 35.19
N ILE A 17 39.62 -25.81 35.86
CA ILE A 17 40.61 -25.77 36.96
C ILE A 17 40.91 -24.33 37.47
N ALA A 18 40.78 -24.21 38.81
CA ALA A 18 41.49 -23.41 39.84
C ALA A 18 41.54 -21.86 39.89
N ARG A 19 41.17 -21.41 41.10
CA ARG A 19 41.44 -20.12 41.77
C ARG A 19 42.91 -19.99 42.19
N THR A 20 43.42 -18.77 42.39
CA THR A 20 44.21 -18.33 43.57
C THR A 20 44.30 -16.79 43.62
N THR A 21 44.27 -16.25 44.84
CA THR A 21 44.15 -14.85 45.27
C THR A 21 45.52 -14.25 45.69
N PHE A 22 45.77 -12.94 45.43
CA PHE A 22 46.49 -11.97 46.31
C PHE A 22 46.53 -10.58 45.60
N LEU A 23 45.85 -9.52 46.04
CA LEU A 23 46.06 -8.54 47.13
C LEU A 23 46.98 -7.33 46.81
N ILE A 24 46.36 -6.14 46.95
CA ILE A 24 46.86 -4.81 47.40
C ILE A 24 47.36 -3.78 46.35
N GLY A 25 46.57 -2.69 46.26
CA GLY A 25 47.05 -1.30 46.39
C GLY A 25 47.46 -0.55 45.12
N ASN A 26 46.70 0.49 44.74
CA ASN A 26 47.09 1.89 45.00
C ASN A 26 45.98 2.85 44.56
N GLN A 27 45.78 3.90 45.35
CA GLN A 27 44.88 5.02 45.04
C GLN A 27 45.48 5.91 43.95
N SER A 28 44.66 6.39 43.02
CA SER A 28 44.84 7.72 42.45
C SER A 28 43.61 8.18 41.67
N SER A 29 43.15 9.37 42.05
CA SER A 29 42.07 10.21 41.54
C SER A 29 41.75 10.12 40.04
N VAL A 30 40.46 9.96 39.71
CA VAL A 30 39.87 10.63 38.54
C VAL A 30 38.44 11.08 38.88
N ARG A 31 38.19 12.35 38.58
CA ARG A 31 36.99 13.16 38.82
C ARG A 31 35.65 12.46 38.52
N ARG A 32 34.67 12.65 39.41
CA ARG A 32 33.24 12.54 39.08
C ARG A 32 32.93 13.54 37.97
N LYS A 33 32.72 13.08 36.74
CA LYS A 33 31.89 13.80 35.76
C LYS A 33 30.45 13.40 36.04
N THR A 34 29.74 14.33 36.67
CA THR A 34 28.29 14.36 36.76
C THR A 34 27.67 14.25 35.37
N ALA A 35 26.58 13.48 35.30
CA ALA A 35 25.61 13.32 34.22
C ALA A 35 25.90 14.14 32.96
N ILE A 36 26.39 13.46 31.92
CA ILE A 36 26.23 13.96 30.55
C ILE A 36 24.75 13.80 30.23
N ASP A 37 24.15 14.94 29.94
CA ASP A 37 22.80 15.15 29.48
C ASP A 37 22.47 14.16 28.35
N HIS A 38 21.62 13.17 28.67
CA HIS A 38 21.05 12.24 27.71
C HIS A 38 19.91 12.98 26.98
N GLN A 39 20.21 14.13 26.37
CA GLN A 39 19.33 14.72 25.37
C GLN A 39 19.39 13.84 24.13
N SER A 40 18.58 12.79 24.20
CA SER A 40 17.86 12.14 23.11
C SER A 40 18.05 12.85 21.78
N THR A 41 19.02 12.39 21.00
CA THR A 41 19.11 12.68 19.57
C THR A 41 17.97 12.01 18.78
N TYR A 42 17.05 11.32 19.45
CA TYR A 42 15.79 10.82 18.88
C TYR A 42 14.72 11.91 18.71
N SER A 43 14.96 13.15 19.17
CA SER A 43 13.96 14.22 19.19
C SER A 43 14.03 15.21 18.01
N ARG A 44 14.69 14.87 16.90
CA ARG A 44 14.26 15.44 15.60
C ARG A 44 13.21 14.49 15.04
N GLY A 45 11.99 14.62 15.58
CA GLY A 45 10.85 13.85 15.10
C GLY A 45 10.72 14.00 13.59
N ILE A 46 10.49 12.89 12.89
CA ILE A 46 9.98 12.93 11.53
C ILE A 46 8.61 13.60 11.64
N ASN A 47 8.54 14.89 11.34
CA ASN A 47 7.26 15.61 11.25
C ASN A 47 6.72 15.34 9.85
N MET A 48 5.53 14.78 9.78
CA MET A 48 4.79 14.53 8.53
C MET A 48 3.72 15.60 8.37
N ASN A 49 3.65 16.24 7.21
CA ASN A 49 2.59 17.19 6.87
C ASN A 49 1.39 16.49 6.19
N ALA A 50 0.31 17.23 5.94
CA ALA A 50 -0.93 16.67 5.38
C ALA A 50 -0.72 16.05 3.99
N ARG A 51 0.03 16.69 3.10
CA ARG A 51 0.35 16.15 1.77
C ARG A 51 1.15 14.86 1.85
N GLU A 52 2.13 14.79 2.74
CA GLU A 52 2.93 13.59 2.96
C GLU A 52 2.07 12.44 3.50
N ALA A 53 1.12 12.71 4.40
CA ALA A 53 0.18 11.71 4.91
C ALA A 53 -0.76 11.18 3.81
N VAL A 54 -1.29 12.07 2.97
CA VAL A 54 -2.14 11.69 1.84
C VAL A 54 -1.35 10.92 0.78
N ASN A 55 -0.13 11.33 0.48
CA ASN A 55 0.74 10.60 -0.45
C ASN A 55 1.07 9.20 0.08
N LEU A 56 1.35 9.06 1.38
CA LEU A 56 1.54 7.77 2.02
C LEU A 56 0.32 6.85 1.87
N ALA A 57 -0.90 7.39 1.95
CA ALA A 57 -2.13 6.62 1.72
C ALA A 57 -2.24 6.13 0.26
N MET A 58 -1.96 7.01 -0.71
CA MET A 58 -1.92 6.64 -2.13
C MET A 58 -0.84 5.60 -2.45
N ASP A 59 0.35 5.75 -1.87
CA ASP A 59 1.47 4.82 -2.00
C ASP A 59 1.14 3.46 -1.41
N SER A 60 0.44 3.43 -0.27
CA SER A 60 -0.02 2.19 0.36
C SER A 60 -1.01 1.44 -0.54
N GLY A 61 -1.99 2.16 -1.12
CA GLY A 61 -2.93 1.60 -2.09
C GLY A 61 -2.23 1.06 -3.34
N GLN A 62 -1.25 1.80 -3.87
CA GLN A 62 -0.44 1.39 -5.03
C GLN A 62 0.39 0.14 -4.73
N MET A 63 1.15 0.14 -3.64
CA MET A 63 2.03 -0.95 -3.26
C MET A 63 1.25 -2.26 -3.10
N ILE A 64 0.12 -2.22 -2.40
CA ILE A 64 -0.72 -3.39 -2.20
C ILE A 64 -1.43 -3.80 -3.50
N GLY A 65 -2.07 -2.85 -4.18
CA GLY A 65 -2.82 -3.10 -5.40
C GLY A 65 -1.95 -3.67 -6.52
N LEU A 66 -0.85 -3.01 -6.85
CA LEU A 66 0.07 -3.49 -7.88
C LEU A 66 0.77 -4.79 -7.46
N GLY A 67 1.06 -4.98 -6.17
CA GLY A 67 1.61 -6.23 -5.66
C GLY A 67 0.72 -7.44 -5.94
N TYR A 68 -0.59 -7.29 -5.84
CA TYR A 68 -1.54 -8.35 -6.22
C TYR A 68 -1.58 -8.60 -7.73
N LEU A 69 -1.43 -7.56 -8.54
CA LEU A 69 -1.51 -7.65 -9.99
C LEU A 69 -0.23 -8.18 -10.61
N ASP A 70 0.95 -7.97 -10.00
CA ASP A 70 2.28 -8.21 -10.59
C ASP A 70 2.38 -9.56 -11.32
N ASP A 71 2.06 -10.66 -10.64
CA ASP A 71 2.17 -12.02 -11.14
C ASP A 71 0.87 -12.62 -11.71
N MET A 72 -0.20 -11.83 -11.83
CA MET A 72 -1.47 -12.24 -12.44
C MET A 72 -1.48 -12.05 -13.96
N THR A 73 -2.05 -13.00 -14.67
CA THR A 73 -2.28 -12.95 -16.12
C THR A 73 -3.59 -12.25 -16.46
N ASP A 74 -3.76 -11.80 -17.72
CA ASP A 74 -5.02 -11.23 -18.21
C ASP A 74 -6.24 -12.14 -18.00
N GLU A 75 -6.05 -13.46 -18.16
CA GLU A 75 -7.10 -14.45 -17.92
C GLU A 75 -7.50 -14.49 -16.45
N GLU A 76 -6.53 -14.47 -15.53
CA GLU A 76 -6.80 -14.44 -14.10
C GLU A 76 -7.48 -13.14 -13.65
N LEU A 77 -7.25 -12.02 -14.35
CA LEU A 77 -7.96 -10.77 -14.05
C LEU A 77 -9.47 -10.87 -14.34
N MET A 78 -9.92 -11.84 -15.12
CA MET A 78 -11.35 -12.10 -15.34
C MET A 78 -12.00 -12.90 -14.19
N HIS A 79 -11.22 -13.32 -13.18
CA HIS A 79 -11.75 -14.03 -12.03
C HIS A 79 -12.51 -13.11 -11.06
N ARG A 80 -13.49 -13.67 -10.34
CA ARG A 80 -14.37 -12.97 -9.38
C ARG A 80 -14.32 -13.70 -8.04
N PRO A 81 -14.33 -13.00 -6.88
CA PRO A 81 -14.39 -13.68 -5.58
C PRO A 81 -15.73 -14.39 -5.35
N HIS A 82 -16.79 -13.91 -6.00
CA HIS A 82 -18.15 -14.45 -6.00
C HIS A 82 -18.80 -14.14 -7.36
N PRO A 83 -19.73 -14.97 -7.88
CA PRO A 83 -20.42 -14.69 -9.16
C PRO A 83 -21.08 -13.31 -9.23
N ASP A 84 -21.54 -12.79 -8.09
CA ASP A 84 -22.16 -11.46 -8.00
C ASP A 84 -21.16 -10.30 -7.83
N CYS A 85 -19.87 -10.57 -7.71
CA CYS A 85 -18.84 -9.53 -7.64
C CYS A 85 -18.31 -9.16 -9.04
N ASN A 86 -17.63 -8.02 -9.13
CA ASN A 86 -16.96 -7.59 -10.36
C ASN A 86 -15.63 -8.36 -10.52
N HIS A 87 -15.18 -8.66 -11.73
CA HIS A 87 -13.85 -9.25 -11.92
C HIS A 87 -12.75 -8.19 -11.83
N ILE A 88 -11.51 -8.60 -11.54
CA ILE A 88 -10.37 -7.67 -11.34
C ILE A 88 -10.18 -6.75 -12.55
N LYS A 89 -10.28 -7.28 -13.77
CA LYS A 89 -10.08 -6.51 -15.01
C LYS A 89 -11.00 -5.29 -15.09
N TRP A 90 -12.28 -5.45 -14.76
CA TRP A 90 -13.25 -4.36 -14.73
C TRP A 90 -12.93 -3.41 -13.58
N GLN A 91 -12.58 -3.95 -12.40
CA GLN A 91 -12.24 -3.14 -11.24
C GLN A 91 -11.02 -2.24 -11.51
N LEU A 92 -10.01 -2.75 -12.22
CA LEU A 92 -8.82 -1.99 -12.57
C LEU A 92 -9.15 -0.80 -13.49
N GLY A 93 -9.90 -1.03 -14.57
CA GLY A 93 -10.33 0.09 -15.42
C GLY A 93 -11.28 1.05 -14.72
N HIS A 94 -12.17 0.54 -13.86
CA HIS A 94 -13.05 1.35 -13.02
C HIS A 94 -12.27 2.25 -12.07
N LEU A 95 -11.23 1.72 -11.40
CA LEU A 95 -10.35 2.49 -10.52
C LEU A 95 -9.67 3.63 -11.27
N ILE A 96 -9.12 3.35 -12.46
CA ILE A 96 -8.45 4.36 -13.31
C ILE A 96 -9.44 5.45 -13.74
N SER A 97 -10.61 5.07 -14.24
CA SER A 97 -11.68 6.02 -14.64
C SER A 97 -12.15 6.87 -13.45
N SER A 98 -12.26 6.25 -12.28
CA SER A 98 -12.67 6.90 -11.03
C SER A 98 -11.63 7.90 -10.54
N GLU A 99 -10.33 7.56 -10.55
CA GLU A 99 -9.28 8.52 -10.17
C GLU A 99 -9.28 9.75 -11.07
N HIS A 100 -9.40 9.52 -12.38
CA HIS A 100 -9.53 10.59 -13.35
C HIS A 100 -10.71 11.52 -13.01
N HIS A 101 -11.90 10.97 -12.80
CA HIS A 101 -13.10 11.75 -12.50
C HIS A 101 -13.05 12.45 -11.14
N ILE A 102 -12.58 11.78 -10.09
CA ILE A 102 -12.51 12.33 -8.73
C ILE A 102 -11.61 13.57 -8.72
N ILE A 103 -10.38 13.45 -9.26
CA ILE A 103 -9.45 14.57 -9.23
C ILE A 103 -9.86 15.69 -10.19
N ASN A 104 -10.35 15.39 -11.39
CA ASN A 104 -10.88 16.44 -12.27
C ASN A 104 -12.16 17.09 -11.73
N GLY A 105 -12.92 16.43 -10.87
CA GLY A 105 -14.08 17.00 -10.19
C GLY A 105 -13.71 18.11 -9.21
N VAL A 106 -12.64 17.93 -8.43
CA VAL A 106 -12.16 18.95 -7.48
C VAL A 106 -11.14 19.91 -8.07
N LEU A 107 -10.38 19.48 -9.08
CA LEU A 107 -9.30 20.23 -9.72
C LEU A 107 -9.33 20.00 -11.24
N PRO A 108 -10.24 20.66 -11.98
CA PRO A 108 -10.46 20.42 -13.41
C PRO A 108 -9.18 20.56 -14.26
N GLY A 109 -8.99 19.62 -15.19
CA GLY A 109 -7.86 19.60 -16.12
C GLY A 109 -6.54 19.12 -15.53
N THR A 110 -6.56 18.51 -14.35
CA THR A 110 -5.38 17.95 -13.69
C THR A 110 -4.97 16.61 -14.31
N MET A 111 -5.96 15.74 -14.53
CA MET A 111 -5.70 14.35 -14.91
C MET A 111 -5.57 14.23 -16.43
N PRO A 112 -4.61 13.45 -16.96
CA PRO A 112 -4.49 13.18 -18.39
C PRO A 112 -5.79 12.62 -18.96
N GLU A 113 -6.09 12.96 -20.21
CA GLU A 113 -7.25 12.41 -20.91
C GLU A 113 -7.14 10.88 -21.02
N LEU A 114 -8.24 10.19 -20.77
CA LEU A 114 -8.35 8.76 -21.00
C LEU A 114 -8.69 8.49 -22.47
N PRO A 115 -8.37 7.30 -23.00
CA PRO A 115 -8.76 6.93 -24.37
C PRO A 115 -10.28 7.08 -24.59
N GLU A 116 -10.66 7.41 -25.81
CA GLU A 116 -12.07 7.49 -26.20
C GLU A 116 -12.80 6.17 -25.85
N GLY A 117 -13.99 6.30 -25.27
CA GLY A 117 -14.80 5.14 -24.86
C GLY A 117 -14.31 4.44 -23.59
N PHE A 118 -13.24 4.91 -22.91
CA PHE A 118 -12.68 4.21 -21.75
C PHE A 118 -13.68 4.20 -20.59
N GLY A 119 -14.26 5.35 -20.25
CA GLY A 119 -15.23 5.44 -19.15
C GLY A 119 -16.44 4.52 -19.35
N GLU A 120 -16.92 4.42 -20.60
CA GLU A 120 -18.06 3.61 -21.01
C GLU A 120 -17.79 2.10 -20.91
N ARG A 121 -16.53 1.66 -21.00
CA ARG A 121 -16.13 0.24 -20.82
C ARG A 121 -16.12 -0.21 -19.36
N TYR A 122 -16.06 0.73 -18.40
CA TYR A 122 -15.88 0.43 -16.97
C TYR A 122 -16.99 1.00 -16.08
N THR A 123 -18.23 0.93 -16.58
CA THR A 123 -19.45 1.34 -15.87
C THR A 123 -20.12 0.17 -15.12
N PRO A 124 -21.02 0.45 -14.16
CA PRO A 124 -21.78 -0.61 -13.49
C PRO A 124 -22.53 -1.55 -14.44
N GLU A 125 -23.02 -1.03 -15.58
CA GLU A 125 -23.75 -1.78 -16.59
C GLU A 125 -22.87 -2.80 -17.33
N THR A 126 -21.57 -2.53 -17.44
CA THR A 126 -20.60 -3.41 -18.11
C THR A 126 -19.93 -4.39 -17.14
N ALA A 127 -20.10 -4.21 -15.82
CA ALA A 127 -19.42 -4.97 -14.77
C ALA A 127 -19.72 -6.48 -14.74
N LYS A 128 -20.83 -6.88 -15.36
CA LYS A 128 -21.28 -8.28 -15.49
C LYS A 128 -20.86 -8.95 -16.78
N SER A 129 -20.21 -8.24 -17.70
CA SER A 129 -19.65 -8.88 -18.89
C SER A 129 -18.55 -9.86 -18.48
N ASP A 130 -18.58 -11.06 -19.06
CA ASP A 130 -17.48 -12.03 -19.01
C ASP A 130 -16.76 -12.13 -20.38
N ASP A 131 -17.08 -11.24 -21.32
CA ASP A 131 -16.35 -11.10 -22.58
C ASP A 131 -15.04 -10.35 -22.35
N ALA A 132 -13.93 -11.09 -22.28
CA ALA A 132 -12.61 -10.51 -22.09
C ALA A 132 -12.20 -9.51 -23.18
N SER A 133 -12.77 -9.60 -24.39
CA SER A 133 -12.48 -8.67 -25.49
C SER A 133 -13.13 -7.30 -25.33
N ALA A 134 -14.09 -7.18 -24.40
CA ALA A 134 -14.72 -5.91 -24.04
C ALA A 134 -13.81 -5.01 -23.16
N PHE A 135 -12.65 -5.52 -22.72
CA PHE A 135 -11.76 -4.84 -21.77
C PHE A 135 -10.33 -4.74 -22.30
N ASP A 136 -9.65 -3.67 -21.90
CA ASP A 136 -8.25 -3.40 -22.27
C ASP A 136 -7.30 -4.45 -21.67
N SER A 137 -6.11 -4.64 -22.25
CA SER A 137 -5.09 -5.55 -21.68
C SER A 137 -4.59 -5.04 -20.32
N LYS A 138 -4.07 -5.94 -19.47
CA LYS A 138 -3.42 -5.57 -18.20
C LYS A 138 -2.31 -4.56 -18.44
N GLU A 139 -1.52 -4.74 -19.49
CA GLU A 139 -0.43 -3.83 -19.86
C GLU A 139 -0.93 -2.41 -20.13
N GLU A 140 -1.96 -2.25 -20.97
CA GLU A 140 -2.53 -0.94 -21.26
C GLU A 140 -3.18 -0.30 -20.03
N LEU A 141 -3.89 -1.10 -19.22
CA LEU A 141 -4.46 -0.60 -17.96
C LEU A 141 -3.38 -0.12 -16.98
N LEU A 142 -2.29 -0.87 -16.81
CA LEU A 142 -1.19 -0.46 -15.93
C LEU A 142 -0.44 0.76 -16.46
N LYS A 143 -0.31 0.90 -17.79
CA LYS A 143 0.24 2.10 -18.40
C LYS A 143 -0.63 3.32 -18.09
N LEU A 144 -1.94 3.25 -18.35
CA LEU A 144 -2.89 4.33 -18.05
C LEU A 144 -2.90 4.68 -16.56
N TYR A 145 -2.90 3.67 -15.70
CA TYR A 145 -2.78 3.88 -14.25
C TYR A 145 -1.54 4.70 -13.88
N ASN A 146 -0.37 4.34 -14.40
CA ASN A 146 0.87 5.06 -14.09
C ASN A 146 0.82 6.52 -14.56
N GLU A 147 0.22 6.78 -15.73
CA GLU A 147 0.04 8.14 -16.26
C GLU A 147 -0.89 8.97 -15.36
N GLN A 148 -2.05 8.41 -14.98
CA GLN A 148 -3.00 9.06 -14.07
C GLN A 148 -2.37 9.33 -12.69
N ARG A 149 -1.71 8.31 -12.12
CA ARG A 149 -1.13 8.40 -10.78
C ARG A 149 0.01 9.40 -10.72
N ALA A 150 0.87 9.45 -11.73
CA ALA A 150 1.95 10.43 -11.80
C ALA A 150 1.41 11.87 -11.81
N ALA A 151 0.33 12.13 -12.54
CA ALA A 151 -0.31 13.45 -12.57
C ALA A 151 -0.95 13.82 -11.22
N ALA A 152 -1.64 12.87 -10.57
CA ALA A 152 -2.23 13.08 -9.25
C ALA A 152 -1.14 13.41 -8.20
N VAL A 153 -0.06 12.64 -8.14
CA VAL A 153 1.06 12.89 -7.22
C VAL A 153 1.69 14.25 -7.49
N ALA A 154 2.04 14.57 -8.74
CA ALA A 154 2.61 15.85 -9.09
C ALA A 154 1.68 17.02 -8.73
N LYS A 155 0.36 16.84 -8.88
CA LYS A 155 -0.61 17.85 -8.45
C LYS A 155 -0.62 18.00 -6.93
N LEU A 156 -0.72 16.90 -6.18
CA LEU A 156 -0.73 16.91 -4.71
C LEU A 156 0.49 17.65 -4.15
N GLU A 157 1.67 17.38 -4.69
CA GLU A 157 2.93 18.02 -4.27
C GLU A 157 2.89 19.56 -4.41
N SER A 158 2.17 20.05 -5.42
CA SER A 158 2.05 21.50 -5.72
C SER A 158 1.06 22.26 -4.81
N LEU A 159 0.18 21.57 -4.09
CA LEU A 159 -0.88 22.20 -3.30
C LEU A 159 -0.38 22.73 -1.95
N THR A 160 -1.07 23.69 -1.35
CA THR A 160 -0.87 24.08 0.06
C THR A 160 -1.82 23.32 0.99
N ASP A 161 -1.64 23.45 2.31
CA ASP A 161 -2.59 22.89 3.30
C ASP A 161 -3.95 23.60 3.20
N GLU A 162 -3.97 24.89 2.84
CA GLU A 162 -5.20 25.63 2.55
C GLU A 162 -5.91 25.08 1.31
N ASP A 163 -5.18 24.76 0.24
CA ASP A 163 -5.75 24.15 -0.96
C ASP A 163 -6.40 22.80 -0.65
N LEU A 164 -5.74 21.95 0.15
CA LEU A 164 -6.30 20.66 0.59
C LEU A 164 -7.59 20.81 1.41
N SER A 165 -7.78 21.96 2.05
CA SER A 165 -8.94 22.26 2.89
C SER A 165 -10.11 22.87 2.10
N GLN A 166 -9.92 23.19 0.82
CA GLN A 166 -11.00 23.70 -0.03
C GLN A 166 -12.10 22.65 -0.21
N GLU A 167 -13.36 23.10 -0.14
CA GLU A 167 -14.53 22.25 -0.34
C GLU A 167 -14.58 21.74 -1.80
N GLY A 168 -14.92 20.47 -1.97
CA GLY A 168 -15.24 19.91 -3.28
C GLY A 168 -16.64 20.31 -3.76
N PRO A 169 -17.02 19.95 -5.00
CA PRO A 169 -18.38 20.10 -5.49
C PRO A 169 -19.43 19.40 -4.60
N GLU A 170 -20.66 19.92 -4.55
CA GLU A 170 -21.70 19.43 -3.64
C GLU A 170 -22.04 17.95 -3.90
N GLU A 171 -22.00 17.51 -5.16
CA GLU A 171 -22.21 16.12 -5.58
C GLU A 171 -21.15 15.13 -5.06
N MET A 172 -19.97 15.62 -4.66
CA MET A 172 -18.88 14.80 -4.14
C MET A 172 -18.84 14.77 -2.61
N LYS A 173 -19.57 15.66 -1.94
CA LYS A 173 -19.43 15.95 -0.51
C LYS A 173 -19.60 14.74 0.42
N ALA A 174 -20.38 13.75 0.00
CA ALA A 174 -20.62 12.53 0.77
C ALA A 174 -19.38 11.61 0.88
N TYR A 175 -18.43 11.71 -0.04
CA TYR A 175 -17.27 10.82 -0.11
C TYR A 175 -15.92 11.55 -0.30
N ALA A 176 -15.94 12.78 -0.78
CA ALA A 176 -14.78 13.65 -0.95
C ALA A 176 -15.15 15.10 -0.60
N PRO A 177 -15.38 15.42 0.68
CA PRO A 177 -15.83 16.76 1.12
C PRO A 177 -14.82 17.88 0.88
N THR A 178 -13.52 17.56 0.77
CA THR A 178 -12.46 18.52 0.45
C THR A 178 -11.52 17.99 -0.63
N VAL A 179 -10.69 18.87 -1.21
CA VAL A 179 -9.63 18.49 -2.14
C VAL A 179 -8.72 17.41 -1.54
N GLY A 180 -8.30 17.57 -0.29
CA GLY A 180 -7.47 16.57 0.39
C GLY A 180 -8.17 15.23 0.58
N ALA A 181 -9.47 15.24 0.90
CA ALA A 181 -10.25 14.00 0.98
C ALA A 181 -10.40 13.30 -0.37
N ALA A 182 -10.45 14.05 -1.48
CA ALA A 182 -10.47 13.49 -2.83
C ALA A 182 -9.17 12.75 -3.17
N PHE A 183 -8.00 13.28 -2.77
CA PHE A 183 -6.72 12.58 -2.93
C PHE A 183 -6.58 11.36 -2.02
N ASP A 184 -6.97 11.48 -0.75
CA ASP A 184 -6.94 10.36 0.21
C ASP A 184 -7.80 9.17 -0.28
N LEU A 185 -8.95 9.49 -0.88
CA LEU A 185 -9.85 8.51 -1.45
C LEU A 185 -9.20 7.65 -2.54
N LEU A 186 -8.22 8.17 -3.30
CA LEU A 186 -7.54 7.36 -4.33
C LEU A 186 -6.87 6.14 -3.70
N GLY A 187 -6.11 6.33 -2.61
CA GLY A 187 -5.48 5.22 -1.88
C GLY A 187 -6.50 4.27 -1.27
N GLY A 188 -7.50 4.83 -0.58
CA GLY A 188 -8.56 4.04 0.08
C GLY A 188 -9.39 3.20 -0.89
N HIS A 189 -9.71 3.74 -2.07
CA HIS A 189 -10.49 3.06 -3.10
C HIS A 189 -9.76 1.84 -3.67
N TRP A 190 -8.45 1.96 -3.90
CA TRP A 190 -7.59 0.83 -4.28
C TRP A 190 -7.52 -0.24 -3.20
N LEU A 191 -7.34 0.14 -1.93
CA LEU A 191 -7.31 -0.82 -0.82
C LEU A 191 -8.63 -1.60 -0.67
N MET A 192 -9.76 -0.92 -0.87
CA MET A 192 -11.08 -1.56 -0.86
C MET A 192 -11.17 -2.67 -1.92
N HIS A 193 -10.74 -2.40 -3.15
CA HIS A 193 -10.73 -3.39 -4.23
C HIS A 193 -9.66 -4.47 -4.02
N ALA A 194 -8.47 -4.13 -3.52
CA ALA A 194 -7.41 -5.08 -3.21
C ALA A 194 -7.84 -6.14 -2.19
N GLY A 195 -8.74 -5.81 -1.26
CA GLY A 195 -9.35 -6.80 -0.36
C GLY A 195 -10.07 -7.94 -1.10
N GLN A 196 -10.68 -7.64 -2.25
CA GLN A 196 -11.31 -8.65 -3.11
C GLN A 196 -10.24 -9.47 -3.87
N TRP A 197 -9.14 -8.83 -4.28
CA TRP A 197 -8.06 -9.47 -5.02
C TRP A 197 -7.28 -10.47 -4.15
N ALA A 198 -7.17 -10.21 -2.85
CA ALA A 198 -6.64 -11.16 -1.89
C ALA A 198 -7.41 -12.50 -1.90
N VAL A 199 -8.75 -12.44 -1.97
CA VAL A 199 -9.61 -13.63 -2.04
C VAL A 199 -9.41 -14.36 -3.38
N ILE A 200 -9.41 -13.63 -4.49
CA ILE A 200 -9.17 -14.21 -5.82
C ILE A 200 -7.82 -14.92 -5.87
N ARG A 201 -6.76 -14.29 -5.33
CA ARG A 201 -5.43 -14.89 -5.27
C ARG A 201 -5.46 -16.26 -4.58
N ARG A 202 -6.22 -16.40 -3.50
CA ARG A 202 -6.40 -17.67 -2.79
C ARG A 202 -7.23 -18.69 -3.59
N GLN A 203 -8.27 -18.24 -4.30
CA GLN A 203 -9.06 -19.11 -5.18
C GLN A 203 -8.22 -19.69 -6.32
N LEU A 204 -7.30 -18.92 -6.87
CA LEU A 204 -6.35 -19.33 -7.90
C LEU A 204 -5.20 -20.22 -7.37
N GLY A 205 -5.20 -20.57 -6.07
CA GLY A 205 -4.18 -21.41 -5.46
C GLY A 205 -2.83 -20.72 -5.24
N ARG A 206 -2.75 -19.40 -5.41
CA ARG A 206 -1.50 -18.63 -5.24
C ARG A 206 -1.19 -18.39 -3.75
N PRO A 207 0.10 -18.28 -3.38
CA PRO A 207 0.50 -17.92 -2.01
C PRO A 207 -0.10 -16.56 -1.60
N PRO A 208 -0.41 -16.34 -0.30
CA PRO A 208 -0.86 -15.04 0.15
C PRO A 208 0.22 -13.96 -0.05
N LEU A 209 -0.22 -12.71 -0.18
CA LEU A 209 0.63 -11.51 -0.12
C LEU A 209 0.07 -10.61 0.99
N PHE A 210 0.97 -9.97 1.74
CA PHE A 210 0.70 -9.10 2.89
C PHE A 210 0.06 -9.77 4.11
#